data_AF-A0A916ID63-F1
#
_entry.id   AF-A0A916ID63-F1
#
_cell.length_a   1.000
_cell.length_b   1.000
_cell.length_c   1.000
_cell.angle_alpha   90.00
_cell.angle_beta   90.00
_cell.angle_gamma   90.00
#
_symmetry.space_group_name_H-M   'P 1'
#
loop_
_entity.id
_entity.type
_entity.pdbx_description
1 polymer ?
#
loop_
_entity_poly.entity_id
_entity_poly.type
_entity_poly.pdbx_seq_one_letter_code
_entity_poly.pdbx_strand_id
1 'polypeptide(L)'
;GQVIAGLACDQAALEALVGLDDARRIWAMTLEGVDIIRARRERFGIDCDWQPGYLAVAVTAKKARELRRWHDDMARAYGFESEWIAPSELPRWIDSPRFHSAVHDPRGGHLHPLAYSLGLARAAAQLGVQVHEHSAVTQLDATRRDEPRLRTAQGEVRARKVLLAGNVYLHGIVPALDARIMPVGTYMVASEPLAPALAHSLIPSQAAVSDTNFVLDYFRTTPDHRMLFGGRISYSTATPRNLEASMQRRMAATFPQLEGTRIDYAWGGFVDITMNRAPDFGRLSTVVDDARRPGLANVYYLQGFSGHGLALTGLAGRVVAEAMHGHSERFDTFARIRHRAFPGGRLLRMPALVAGMAYYRLRDLL
;
A
#
# COMPACT_ATOMS: atom_id res chain seq x y z
N GLY A 1 8.35 2.03 -5.69
CA GLY A 1 7.01 1.84 -5.13
C GLY A 1 6.04 2.67 -5.95
N GLN A 2 4.81 2.20 -6.10
CA GLN A 2 3.79 2.87 -6.91
C GLN A 2 3.01 3.86 -6.04
N VAL A 3 2.83 5.08 -6.54
CA VAL A 3 2.07 6.16 -5.91
C VAL A 3 0.77 6.28 -6.69
N ILE A 4 -0.32 5.81 -6.09
CA ILE A 4 -1.62 5.71 -6.75
C ILE A 4 -2.68 6.18 -5.75
N ALA A 5 -3.69 6.89 -6.24
CA ALA A 5 -4.86 7.25 -5.44
C ALA A 5 -5.70 6.02 -5.07
N GLY A 6 -6.73 6.21 -4.25
CA GLY A 6 -7.60 5.13 -3.77
C GLY A 6 -7.01 4.31 -2.61
N LEU A 7 -7.64 3.17 -2.37
CA LEU A 7 -7.35 2.23 -1.30
C LEU A 7 -7.12 0.83 -1.89
N ALA A 8 -6.67 -0.13 -1.07
CA ALA A 8 -6.48 -1.50 -1.53
C ALA A 8 -7.80 -2.27 -1.73
N CYS A 9 -8.93 -1.76 -1.22
CA CYS A 9 -10.27 -2.25 -1.53
C CYS A 9 -10.88 -1.45 -2.68
N ASP A 10 -11.69 -2.11 -3.51
CA ASP A 10 -12.41 -1.46 -4.60
C ASP A 10 -13.34 -0.36 -4.08
N GLN A 11 -13.54 0.69 -4.88
CA GLN A 11 -14.35 1.85 -4.49
C GLN A 11 -15.80 1.46 -4.16
N ALA A 12 -16.41 0.53 -4.90
CA ALA A 12 -17.75 0.00 -4.60
C ALA A 12 -17.81 -0.75 -3.26
N ALA A 13 -16.72 -1.44 -2.87
CA ALA A 13 -16.64 -2.09 -1.56
C ALA A 13 -16.53 -1.04 -0.43
N LEU A 14 -15.79 0.05 -0.66
CA LEU A 14 -15.75 1.18 0.26
C LEU A 14 -17.12 1.83 0.43
N GLU A 15 -17.84 2.08 -0.67
CA GLU A 15 -19.21 2.62 -0.63
C GLU A 15 -20.14 1.74 0.21
N ALA A 16 -20.05 0.43 0.10
CA ALA A 16 -20.84 -0.50 0.93
C ALA A 16 -20.46 -0.45 2.42
N LEU A 17 -19.23 -0.04 2.76
CA LEU A 17 -18.75 0.03 4.15
C LEU A 17 -19.12 1.34 4.85
N VAL A 18 -19.11 2.47 4.13
CA VAL A 18 -19.28 3.81 4.73
C VAL A 18 -20.36 4.69 4.10
N GLY A 19 -20.98 4.24 3.01
CA GLY A 19 -21.91 5.05 2.22
C GLY A 19 -21.21 5.98 1.23
N LEU A 20 -21.96 6.47 0.23
CA LEU A 20 -21.42 7.22 -0.90
C LEU A 20 -20.73 8.54 -0.49
N ASP A 21 -21.30 9.27 0.46
CA ASP A 21 -20.76 10.59 0.85
C ASP A 21 -19.41 10.47 1.54
N ASP A 22 -19.27 9.55 2.49
CA ASP A 22 -17.99 9.29 3.15
C ASP A 22 -16.99 8.62 2.19
N ALA A 23 -17.45 7.76 1.26
CA ALA A 23 -16.60 7.20 0.22
C ALA A 23 -16.03 8.28 -0.73
N ARG A 24 -16.83 9.30 -1.10
CA ARG A 24 -16.39 10.48 -1.86
C ARG A 24 -15.37 11.32 -1.10
N ARG A 25 -15.61 11.58 0.18
CA ARG A 25 -14.66 12.29 1.05
C ARG A 25 -13.33 11.55 1.14
N ILE A 26 -13.39 10.24 1.37
CA ILE A 26 -12.20 9.39 1.42
C ILE A 26 -11.45 9.42 0.09
N TRP A 27 -12.14 9.24 -1.04
CA TRP A 27 -11.53 9.30 -2.36
C TRP A 27 -10.79 10.62 -2.59
N ALA A 28 -11.45 11.76 -2.32
CA ALA A 28 -10.84 13.08 -2.44
C ALA A 28 -9.57 13.23 -1.58
N MET A 29 -9.60 12.70 -0.35
CA MET A 29 -8.41 12.67 0.50
C MET A 29 -7.31 11.77 -0.06
N THR A 30 -7.63 10.64 -0.72
CA THR A 30 -6.59 9.80 -1.34
C THR A 30 -5.86 10.50 -2.49
N LEU A 31 -6.57 11.35 -3.25
CA LEU A 31 -5.97 12.21 -4.27
C LEU A 31 -4.99 13.21 -3.63
N GLU A 32 -5.37 13.83 -2.51
CA GLU A 32 -4.47 14.67 -1.72
C GLU A 32 -3.24 13.89 -1.23
N GLY A 33 -3.37 12.59 -0.91
CA GLY A 33 -2.24 11.74 -0.54
C GLY A 33 -1.12 11.69 -1.60
N VAL A 34 -1.50 11.72 -2.88
CA VAL A 34 -0.54 11.81 -4.00
C VAL A 34 0.10 13.20 -4.05
N ASP A 35 -0.72 14.25 -3.88
CA ASP A 35 -0.26 15.64 -3.89
C ASP A 35 0.69 15.94 -2.72
N ILE A 36 0.49 15.31 -1.56
CA ILE A 36 1.40 15.39 -0.40
C ILE A 36 2.81 14.94 -0.75
N ILE A 37 2.96 13.86 -1.53
CA ILE A 37 4.27 13.36 -1.93
C ILE A 37 4.98 14.41 -2.80
N ARG A 38 4.28 14.92 -3.82
CA ARG A 38 4.81 15.94 -4.73
C ARG A 38 5.25 17.18 -3.97
N ALA A 39 4.37 17.73 -3.12
CA ALA A 39 4.65 18.90 -2.31
C ALA A 39 5.83 18.71 -1.34
N ARG A 40 5.97 17.53 -0.72
CA ARG A 40 7.09 17.24 0.20
C ARG A 40 8.41 17.10 -0.54
N ARG A 41 8.41 16.45 -1.72
CA ARG A 41 9.60 16.35 -2.55
C ARG A 41 10.14 17.71 -2.93
N GLU A 42 9.26 18.59 -3.42
CA GLU A 42 9.61 19.95 -3.81
C GLU A 42 10.08 20.77 -2.60
N ARG A 43 9.30 20.79 -1.51
CA ARG A 43 9.62 21.59 -0.32
C ARG A 43 10.94 21.22 0.35
N PHE A 44 11.28 19.92 0.39
CA PHE A 44 12.44 19.42 1.14
C PHE A 44 13.57 18.91 0.23
N GLY A 45 13.47 19.08 -1.09
CA GLY A 45 14.47 18.59 -2.04
C GLY A 45 14.72 17.09 -1.95
N ILE A 46 13.66 16.29 -1.81
CA ILE A 46 13.79 14.83 -1.67
C ILE A 46 13.98 14.21 -3.05
N ASP A 47 15.23 13.86 -3.35
CA ASP A 47 15.56 13.04 -4.51
C ASP A 47 15.16 11.58 -4.26
N CYS A 48 14.26 11.08 -5.10
CA CYS A 48 13.68 9.75 -4.96
C CYS A 48 13.22 9.17 -6.29
N ASP A 49 13.83 9.58 -7.41
CA ASP A 49 13.53 9.03 -8.74
C ASP A 49 12.04 9.06 -9.10
N TRP A 50 11.39 10.20 -8.86
CA TRP A 50 9.97 10.34 -9.19
C TRP A 50 9.75 10.28 -10.70
N GLN A 51 8.84 9.41 -11.10
CA GLN A 51 8.36 9.28 -12.46
C GLN A 51 6.82 9.33 -12.45
N PRO A 52 6.18 10.27 -13.18
CA PRO A 52 4.73 10.34 -13.25
C PRO A 52 4.14 9.21 -14.09
N GLY A 53 2.85 8.95 -13.90
CA GLY A 53 2.07 8.02 -14.69
C GLY A 53 1.92 6.65 -14.04
N TYR A 54 0.69 6.16 -14.07
CA TYR A 54 0.34 4.80 -13.66
C TYR A 54 -0.59 4.16 -14.70
N LEU A 55 -0.38 2.89 -15.01
CA LEU A 55 -1.19 2.08 -15.92
C LEU A 55 -1.82 0.90 -15.18
N ALA A 56 -3.14 0.87 -15.16
CA ALA A 56 -3.89 -0.34 -14.85
C ALA A 56 -4.15 -1.10 -16.15
N VAL A 57 -3.66 -2.34 -16.26
CA VAL A 57 -3.74 -3.14 -17.50
C VAL A 57 -4.69 -4.33 -17.38
N ALA A 58 -5.58 -4.46 -18.36
CA ALA A 58 -6.54 -5.56 -18.44
C ALA A 58 -5.91 -6.79 -19.11
N VAL A 59 -5.93 -7.95 -18.43
CA VAL A 59 -5.33 -9.20 -18.97
C VAL A 59 -6.26 -9.96 -19.94
N THR A 60 -7.56 -9.65 -19.95
CA THR A 60 -8.53 -10.25 -20.88
C THR A 60 -9.57 -9.24 -21.33
N ALA A 61 -10.28 -9.53 -22.42
CA ALA A 61 -11.40 -8.70 -22.88
C ALA A 61 -12.54 -8.58 -21.85
N LYS A 62 -12.75 -9.60 -21.00
CA LYS A 62 -13.70 -9.55 -19.88
C LYS A 62 -13.28 -8.50 -18.85
N LYS A 63 -12.02 -8.56 -18.40
CA LYS A 63 -11.46 -7.59 -17.46
C LYS A 63 -11.32 -6.20 -18.06
N ALA A 64 -11.14 -6.09 -19.37
CA ALA A 64 -11.17 -4.81 -20.08
C ALA A 64 -12.54 -4.11 -19.94
N ARG A 65 -13.64 -4.85 -20.05
CA ARG A 65 -14.99 -4.29 -19.82
C ARG A 65 -15.19 -3.87 -18.37
N GLU A 66 -14.64 -4.60 -17.40
CA GLU A 66 -14.68 -4.24 -15.98
C GLU A 66 -13.87 -2.97 -15.71
N LEU A 67 -12.66 -2.90 -16.22
CA LEU A 67 -11.79 -1.73 -16.11
C LEU A 67 -12.38 -0.50 -16.79
N ARG A 68 -13.03 -0.67 -17.96
CA ARG A 68 -13.74 0.41 -18.65
C ARG A 68 -14.90 0.95 -17.81
N ARG A 69 -15.72 0.06 -17.24
CA ARG A 69 -16.79 0.47 -16.32
C ARG A 69 -16.25 1.24 -15.12
N TRP A 70 -15.18 0.72 -14.50
CA TRP A 70 -14.51 1.43 -13.41
C TRP A 70 -14.07 2.84 -13.83
N HIS A 71 -13.40 2.99 -14.99
CA HIS A 71 -13.01 4.29 -15.52
C HIS A 71 -14.19 5.25 -15.69
N ASP A 72 -15.28 4.79 -16.32
CA ASP A 72 -16.47 5.62 -16.57
C ASP A 72 -17.19 5.99 -15.27
N ASP A 73 -17.24 5.07 -14.30
CA ASP A 73 -17.87 5.28 -12.99
C ASP A 73 -17.05 6.25 -12.13
N MET A 74 -15.73 6.12 -12.12
CA MET A 74 -14.85 7.04 -11.40
C MET A 74 -14.88 8.46 -12.00
N ALA A 75 -14.94 8.59 -13.32
CA ALA A 75 -15.12 9.88 -13.97
C ALA A 75 -16.47 10.51 -13.58
N ARG A 76 -17.56 9.74 -13.66
CA ARG A 76 -18.92 10.23 -13.40
C ARG A 76 -19.20 10.53 -11.93
N ALA A 77 -18.84 9.64 -11.02
CA ALA A 77 -19.23 9.71 -9.61
C ALA A 77 -18.22 10.48 -8.73
N TYR A 78 -16.96 10.56 -9.17
CA TYR A 78 -15.84 11.12 -8.41
C TYR A 78 -15.06 12.21 -9.17
N GLY A 79 -15.39 12.48 -10.44
CA GLY A 79 -14.66 13.46 -11.25
C GLY A 79 -13.20 13.08 -11.48
N PHE A 80 -12.88 11.79 -11.44
CA PHE A 80 -11.51 11.33 -11.61
C PHE A 80 -11.12 11.31 -13.09
N GLU A 81 -10.16 12.16 -13.45
CA GLU A 81 -9.63 12.24 -14.80
C GLU A 81 -8.56 11.16 -15.04
N SER A 82 -8.86 10.24 -15.96
CA SER A 82 -7.94 9.20 -16.43
C SER A 82 -8.18 8.95 -17.91
N GLU A 83 -7.24 8.28 -18.58
CA GLU A 83 -7.30 8.03 -20.02
C GLU A 83 -7.54 6.55 -20.31
N TRP A 84 -8.59 6.24 -21.08
CA TRP A 84 -8.83 4.89 -21.59
C TRP A 84 -7.93 4.61 -22.79
N ILE A 85 -7.21 3.48 -22.77
CA ILE A 85 -6.30 3.06 -23.83
C ILE A 85 -6.88 1.82 -24.51
N ALA A 86 -7.24 1.99 -25.78
CA ALA A 86 -7.76 0.89 -26.59
C ALA A 86 -6.67 -0.14 -26.96
N PRO A 87 -7.04 -1.38 -27.31
CA PRO A 87 -6.08 -2.42 -27.68
C PRO A 87 -5.09 -2.01 -28.79
N SER A 88 -5.58 -1.25 -29.78
CA SER A 88 -4.77 -0.76 -30.90
C SER A 88 -3.72 0.28 -30.51
N GLU A 89 -3.90 0.96 -29.38
CA GLU A 89 -3.00 2.02 -28.91
C GLU A 89 -2.04 1.53 -27.84
N LEU A 90 -2.33 0.38 -27.21
CA LEU A 90 -1.59 -0.17 -26.10
C LEU A 90 -0.07 -0.30 -26.33
N PRO A 91 0.44 -0.67 -27.52
CA PRO A 91 1.88 -0.73 -27.78
C PRO A 91 2.62 0.59 -27.60
N ARG A 92 1.93 1.74 -27.66
CA ARG A 92 2.52 3.07 -27.38
C ARG A 92 2.76 3.31 -25.88
N TRP A 93 2.16 2.48 -25.03
CA TRP A 93 2.17 2.62 -23.57
C TRP A 93 2.96 1.51 -22.89
N ILE A 94 2.80 0.28 -23.37
CA ILE A 94 3.46 -0.94 -22.88
C ILE A 94 3.57 -1.97 -24.01
N ASP A 95 4.76 -2.55 -24.22
CA ASP A 95 5.02 -3.56 -25.25
C ASP A 95 4.94 -4.97 -24.65
N SER A 96 3.72 -5.45 -24.43
CA SER A 96 3.45 -6.77 -23.88
C SER A 96 2.25 -7.43 -24.58
N PRO A 97 2.39 -8.68 -25.07
CA PRO A 97 1.28 -9.40 -25.71
C PRO A 97 0.23 -9.90 -24.70
N ARG A 98 0.51 -9.77 -23.39
CA ARG A 98 -0.36 -10.29 -22.32
C ARG A 98 -1.60 -9.44 -22.09
N PHE A 99 -1.57 -8.16 -22.46
CA PHE A 99 -2.59 -7.20 -22.07
C PHE A 99 -3.49 -6.80 -23.24
N HIS A 100 -4.77 -6.62 -22.95
CA HIS A 100 -5.79 -6.27 -23.93
C HIS A 100 -5.99 -4.75 -24.04
N SER A 101 -6.06 -4.05 -22.92
CA SER A 101 -6.33 -2.60 -22.86
C SER A 101 -5.85 -2.04 -21.53
N ALA A 102 -5.88 -0.72 -21.37
CA ALA A 102 -5.43 -0.09 -20.13
C ALA A 102 -6.22 1.16 -19.75
N VAL A 103 -6.02 1.61 -18.52
CA VAL A 103 -6.37 2.96 -18.07
C VAL A 103 -5.11 3.63 -17.53
N HIS A 104 -4.83 4.84 -18.00
CA HIS A 104 -3.73 5.67 -17.54
C HIS A 104 -4.20 6.73 -16.54
N ASP A 105 -3.59 6.73 -15.36
CA ASP A 105 -3.71 7.75 -14.33
C ASP A 105 -2.50 8.71 -14.40
N PRO A 106 -2.69 9.96 -14.85
CA PRO A 106 -1.61 10.95 -14.91
C PRO A 106 -1.26 11.56 -13.53
N ARG A 107 -2.13 11.42 -12.53
CA ARG A 107 -1.85 11.88 -11.15
C ARG A 107 -0.93 10.90 -10.45
N GLY A 108 -1.06 9.60 -10.72
CA GLY A 108 -0.20 8.56 -10.21
C GLY A 108 1.27 8.66 -10.65
N GLY A 109 2.06 7.69 -10.21
CA GLY A 109 3.48 7.59 -10.55
C GLY A 109 4.22 6.51 -9.78
N HIS A 110 5.54 6.60 -9.78
CA HIS A 110 6.40 5.78 -8.94
C HIS A 110 7.64 6.53 -8.48
N LEU A 111 8.26 5.99 -7.43
CA LEU A 111 9.47 6.53 -6.82
C LEU A 111 10.30 5.44 -6.15
N HIS A 112 11.52 5.76 -5.76
CA HIS A 112 12.35 4.95 -4.87
C HIS A 112 11.90 5.11 -3.40
N PRO A 113 11.23 4.10 -2.81
CA PRO A 113 10.56 4.26 -1.51
C PRO A 113 11.54 4.48 -0.36
N LEU A 114 12.68 3.78 -0.33
CA LEU A 114 13.69 4.00 0.71
C LEU A 114 14.30 5.41 0.64
N ALA A 115 14.69 5.89 -0.54
CA ALA A 115 15.18 7.25 -0.73
C ALA A 115 14.15 8.30 -0.26
N TYR A 116 12.88 8.11 -0.60
CA TYR A 116 11.80 8.98 -0.12
C TYR A 116 11.66 8.94 1.41
N SER A 117 11.63 7.75 2.02
CA SER A 117 11.55 7.60 3.48
C SER A 117 12.74 8.24 4.22
N LEU A 118 13.96 8.06 3.71
CA LEU A 118 15.15 8.69 4.27
C LEU A 118 15.11 10.21 4.10
N GLY A 119 14.60 10.70 2.97
CA GLY A 119 14.36 12.13 2.74
C GLY A 119 13.34 12.71 3.72
N LEU A 120 12.24 12.01 3.99
CA LEU A 120 11.25 12.40 5.00
C LEU A 120 11.85 12.42 6.40
N ALA A 121 12.66 11.44 6.77
CA ALA A 121 13.33 11.40 8.08
C ALA A 121 14.28 12.59 8.26
N ARG A 122 15.09 12.93 7.24
CA ARG A 122 15.95 14.13 7.25
C ARG A 122 15.13 15.41 7.37
N ALA A 123 14.07 15.55 6.57
CA ALA A 123 13.18 16.71 6.63
C ALA A 123 12.52 16.87 8.00
N ALA A 124 12.06 15.78 8.61
CA ALA A 124 11.50 15.79 9.95
C ALA A 124 12.53 16.23 11.00
N ALA A 125 13.77 15.71 10.93
CA ALA A 125 14.85 16.10 11.83
C ALA A 125 15.20 17.59 11.71
N GLN A 126 15.23 18.15 10.49
CA GLN A 126 15.43 19.58 10.26
C GLN A 126 14.32 20.46 10.87
N LEU A 127 13.12 19.90 11.05
CA LEU A 127 12.00 20.55 11.72
C LEU A 127 11.98 20.32 13.25
N GLY A 128 13.03 19.72 13.81
CA GLY A 128 13.18 19.48 15.25
C GLY A 128 12.59 18.16 15.75
N VAL A 129 12.16 17.26 14.87
CA VAL A 129 11.71 15.91 15.28
C VAL A 129 12.91 15.09 15.74
N GLN A 130 12.81 14.47 16.91
CA GLN A 130 13.82 13.55 17.42
C GLN A 130 13.51 12.13 16.95
N VAL A 131 14.48 11.50 16.29
CA VAL A 131 14.40 10.11 15.82
C VAL A 131 15.33 9.25 16.67
N HIS A 132 14.77 8.26 17.36
CA HIS A 132 15.53 7.31 18.17
C HIS A 132 15.49 5.93 17.51
N GLU A 133 16.59 5.56 16.86
CA GLU A 133 16.76 4.23 16.28
C GLU A 133 17.16 3.20 17.35
N HIS A 134 17.10 1.90 17.01
CA HIS A 134 17.43 0.79 17.91
C HIS A 134 16.71 0.81 19.28
N SER A 135 15.57 1.49 19.36
CA SER A 135 14.83 1.78 20.59
C SER A 135 13.46 1.10 20.57
N ALA A 136 13.43 -0.22 20.36
CA ALA A 136 12.19 -0.96 20.21
C ALA A 136 11.29 -0.82 21.44
N VAL A 137 10.05 -0.40 21.21
CA VAL A 137 9.01 -0.35 22.25
C VAL A 137 8.55 -1.76 22.55
N THR A 138 8.56 -2.14 23.82
CA THR A 138 8.20 -3.48 24.31
C THR A 138 6.94 -3.48 25.17
N GLN A 139 6.49 -2.31 25.64
CA GLN A 139 5.26 -2.20 26.42
C GLN A 139 4.59 -0.83 26.24
N LEU A 140 3.25 -0.82 26.22
CA LEU A 140 2.41 0.36 26.34
C LEU A 140 1.66 0.30 27.69
N ASP A 141 1.89 1.31 28.54
CA ASP A 141 1.10 1.57 29.74
C ASP A 141 0.22 2.80 29.52
N ALA A 142 -1.10 2.60 29.59
CA ALA A 142 -2.11 3.64 29.39
C ALA A 142 -3.06 3.75 30.61
N THR A 143 -2.58 3.39 31.80
CA THR A 143 -3.34 3.50 33.07
C THR A 143 -3.65 4.94 33.46
N ARG A 144 -2.80 5.90 33.07
CA ARG A 144 -3.02 7.34 33.29
C ARG A 144 -3.67 7.96 32.07
N ARG A 145 -4.70 8.79 32.29
CA ARG A 145 -5.49 9.43 31.23
C ARG A 145 -4.63 10.26 30.27
N ASP A 146 -3.81 11.18 30.80
CA ASP A 146 -3.12 12.19 29.99
C ASP A 146 -1.62 11.93 29.82
N GLU A 147 -1.16 10.74 30.23
CA GLU A 147 0.25 10.37 30.21
C GLU A 147 0.45 8.88 29.84
N PRO A 148 0.02 8.43 28.63
CA PRO A 148 0.50 7.16 28.10
C PRO A 148 2.02 7.06 28.12
N ARG A 149 2.52 5.87 28.42
CA ARG A 149 3.93 5.57 28.58
C ARG A 149 4.34 4.40 27.71
N LEU A 150 5.43 4.59 26.97
CA LEU A 150 6.06 3.57 26.14
C LEU A 150 7.37 3.16 26.80
N ARG A 151 7.59 1.85 26.98
CA ARG A 151 8.84 1.31 27.52
C ARG A 151 9.66 0.68 26.41
N THR A 152 10.96 0.87 26.47
CA THR A 152 11.96 0.18 25.66
C THR A 152 12.85 -0.66 26.59
N ALA A 153 13.83 -1.35 26.03
CA ALA A 153 14.81 -2.09 26.83
C ALA A 153 15.67 -1.19 27.72
N GLN A 154 15.86 0.08 27.35
CA GLN A 154 16.82 1.00 28.01
C GLN A 154 16.15 2.21 28.68
N GLY A 155 14.83 2.35 28.59
CA GLY A 155 14.15 3.49 29.19
C GLY A 155 12.66 3.56 28.90
N GLU A 156 12.08 4.72 29.16
CA GLU A 156 10.67 5.01 28.91
C GLU A 156 10.47 6.40 28.33
N VAL A 157 9.43 6.54 27.51
CA VAL A 157 8.95 7.83 26.99
C VAL A 157 7.53 8.05 27.48
N ARG A 158 7.27 9.24 28.00
CA ARG A 158 5.93 9.69 28.39
C ARG A 158 5.46 10.73 27.39
N ALA A 159 4.23 10.58 26.91
CA ALA A 159 3.68 11.47 25.91
C ALA A 159 2.21 11.79 26.21
N ARG A 160 1.76 12.98 25.82
CA ARG A 160 0.34 13.35 25.90
C ARG A 160 -0.51 12.61 24.87
N LYS A 161 0.07 12.29 23.71
CA LYS A 161 -0.55 11.55 22.61
C LYS A 161 0.46 10.58 22.02
N VAL A 162 0.00 9.40 21.64
CA VAL A 162 0.83 8.34 21.05
C VAL A 162 0.23 7.93 19.71
N LEU A 163 1.08 7.71 18.71
CA LEU A 163 0.71 7.08 17.45
C LEU A 163 1.41 5.71 17.33
N LEU A 164 0.62 4.65 17.18
CA LEU A 164 1.10 3.33 16.81
C LEU A 164 1.05 3.19 15.28
N ALA A 165 2.22 3.19 14.64
CA ALA A 165 2.38 3.07 13.18
C ALA A 165 3.36 1.93 12.82
N GLY A 166 3.34 0.84 13.60
CA GLY A 166 4.26 -0.29 13.46
C GLY A 166 3.89 -1.31 12.38
N ASN A 167 2.72 -1.21 11.76
CA ASN A 167 2.19 -2.21 10.82
C ASN A 167 2.26 -3.62 11.47
N VAL A 168 2.62 -4.67 10.71
CA VAL A 168 2.83 -6.04 11.19
C VAL A 168 3.88 -6.17 12.29
N TYR A 169 4.73 -5.16 12.50
CA TYR A 169 5.85 -5.19 13.44
C TYR A 169 5.50 -4.71 14.84
N LEU A 170 4.24 -4.31 15.09
CA LEU A 170 3.79 -3.93 16.43
C LEU A 170 3.82 -5.11 17.42
N HIS A 171 3.75 -6.35 16.95
CA HIS A 171 4.03 -7.60 17.67
C HIS A 171 3.69 -7.62 19.17
N GLY A 172 2.42 -7.77 19.51
CA GLY A 172 1.99 -8.06 20.89
C GLY A 172 1.90 -6.85 21.81
N ILE A 173 2.34 -5.66 21.39
CA ILE A 173 2.15 -4.42 22.15
C ILE A 173 0.65 -4.13 22.35
N VAL A 174 -0.16 -4.39 21.32
CA VAL A 174 -1.62 -4.30 21.39
C VAL A 174 -2.26 -5.50 20.69
N PRO A 175 -2.53 -6.61 21.41
CA PRO A 175 -3.08 -7.84 20.81
C PRO A 175 -4.40 -7.66 20.05
N ALA A 176 -5.22 -6.68 20.45
CA ALA A 176 -6.48 -6.34 19.76
C ALA A 176 -6.25 -5.80 18.34
N LEU A 177 -5.16 -5.07 18.10
CA LEU A 177 -4.79 -4.60 16.77
C LEU A 177 -4.22 -5.74 15.93
N ASP A 178 -3.33 -6.54 16.52
CA ASP A 178 -2.79 -7.74 15.88
C ASP A 178 -3.91 -8.67 15.40
N ALA A 179 -5.05 -8.72 16.09
CA ALA A 179 -6.22 -9.54 15.72
C ALA A 179 -6.88 -9.13 14.39
N ARG A 180 -6.75 -7.86 13.99
CA ARG A 180 -7.47 -7.26 12.85
C ARG A 180 -6.63 -7.18 11.58
N ILE A 181 -5.35 -7.50 11.68
CA ILE A 181 -4.42 -7.58 10.55
C ILE A 181 -3.83 -8.98 10.41
N MET A 182 -3.41 -9.28 9.19
CA MET A 182 -2.68 -10.49 8.87
C MET A 182 -1.39 -10.14 8.14
N PRO A 183 -0.23 -10.63 8.60
CA PRO A 183 1.02 -10.43 7.90
C PRO A 183 1.05 -11.29 6.64
N VAL A 184 1.36 -10.66 5.51
CA VAL A 184 1.41 -11.30 4.20
C VAL A 184 2.74 -11.01 3.54
N GLY A 185 3.44 -12.06 3.11
CA GLY A 185 4.71 -11.95 2.41
C GLY A 185 4.52 -11.50 0.96
N THR A 186 5.13 -10.38 0.61
CA THR A 186 5.19 -9.84 -0.76
C THR A 186 6.64 -9.90 -1.24
N TYR A 187 6.83 -10.18 -2.52
CA TYR A 187 8.16 -10.41 -3.09
C TYR A 187 8.35 -9.62 -4.37
N MET A 188 9.59 -9.22 -4.60
CA MET A 188 10.02 -8.49 -5.77
C MET A 188 11.37 -9.01 -6.26
N VAL A 189 11.61 -8.82 -7.54
CA VAL A 189 12.91 -9.02 -8.17
C VAL A 189 13.33 -7.78 -8.94
N ALA A 190 14.64 -7.64 -9.12
CA ALA A 190 15.25 -6.71 -10.06
C ALA A 190 16.09 -7.51 -11.06
N SER A 191 15.87 -7.25 -12.35
CA SER A 191 16.75 -7.80 -13.40
C SER A 191 18.16 -7.22 -13.30
N GLU A 192 19.10 -7.82 -14.04
CA GLU A 192 20.31 -7.12 -14.47
C GLU A 192 19.96 -5.82 -15.25
N PRO A 193 20.87 -4.84 -15.32
CA PRO A 193 20.66 -3.65 -16.14
C PRO A 193 20.44 -4.07 -17.60
N LEU A 194 19.32 -3.63 -18.17
CA LEU A 194 19.00 -3.87 -19.56
C LEU A 194 19.68 -2.83 -20.45
N ALA A 195 19.81 -3.14 -21.75
CA ALA A 195 20.13 -2.11 -22.72
C ALA A 195 19.09 -0.97 -22.63
N PRO A 196 19.49 0.32 -22.59
CA PRO A 196 18.54 1.42 -22.41
C PRO A 196 17.38 1.42 -23.41
N ALA A 197 17.67 1.08 -24.68
CA ALA A 197 16.65 0.95 -25.73
C ALA A 197 15.63 -0.15 -25.43
N LEU A 198 16.07 -1.30 -24.91
CA LEU A 198 15.19 -2.39 -24.51
C LEU A 198 14.36 -1.99 -23.28
N ALA A 199 14.97 -1.42 -22.24
CA ALA A 199 14.22 -0.95 -21.07
C ALA A 199 13.10 0.05 -21.45
N HIS A 200 13.41 0.99 -22.34
CA HIS A 200 12.44 1.95 -22.84
C HIS A 200 11.34 1.30 -23.68
N SER A 201 11.67 0.34 -24.56
CA SER A 201 10.68 -0.30 -25.42
C SER A 201 9.65 -1.11 -24.65
N LEU A 202 10.00 -1.70 -23.50
CA LEU A 202 9.08 -2.51 -22.69
C LEU A 202 7.92 -1.68 -22.14
N ILE A 203 8.20 -0.46 -21.67
CA ILE A 203 7.19 0.47 -21.12
C ILE A 203 7.48 1.87 -21.68
N PRO A 204 7.09 2.18 -22.93
CA PRO A 204 7.41 3.46 -23.56
C PRO A 204 6.86 4.67 -22.78
N SER A 205 5.74 4.48 -22.08
CA SER A 205 5.15 5.49 -21.18
C SER A 205 5.97 5.78 -19.92
N GLN A 206 6.90 4.88 -19.56
CA GLN A 206 7.68 4.89 -18.30
C GLN A 206 6.82 4.86 -17.02
N ALA A 207 5.51 4.67 -17.16
CA ALA A 207 4.57 4.59 -16.05
C ALA A 207 4.85 3.35 -15.18
N ALA A 208 4.42 3.42 -13.93
CA ALA A 208 4.24 2.21 -13.14
C ALA A 208 3.06 1.40 -13.70
N VAL A 209 3.15 0.08 -13.71
CA VAL A 209 2.10 -0.77 -14.26
C VAL A 209 1.62 -1.76 -13.22
N SER A 210 0.30 -2.00 -13.15
CA SER A 210 -0.22 -3.18 -12.47
C SER A 210 -1.42 -3.78 -13.20
N ASP A 211 -1.57 -5.10 -13.13
CA ASP A 211 -2.64 -5.80 -13.81
C ASP A 211 -3.93 -5.95 -12.97
N THR A 212 -5.01 -6.33 -13.65
CA THR A 212 -6.36 -6.49 -13.08
C THR A 212 -6.60 -7.86 -12.42
N ASN A 213 -5.55 -8.62 -12.10
CA ASN A 213 -5.70 -9.86 -11.34
C ASN A 213 -5.83 -9.58 -9.85
N PHE A 214 -6.50 -10.49 -9.12
CA PHE A 214 -6.59 -10.35 -7.65
C PHE A 214 -5.22 -10.50 -7.00
N VAL A 215 -4.43 -11.47 -7.49
CA VAL A 215 -2.99 -11.57 -7.25
C VAL A 215 -2.30 -10.85 -8.40
N LEU A 216 -2.22 -9.53 -8.27
CA LEU A 216 -1.72 -8.71 -9.36
C LEU A 216 -0.21 -8.86 -9.59
N ASP A 217 0.15 -8.64 -10.85
CA ASP A 217 1.53 -8.37 -11.25
C ASP A 217 1.71 -6.86 -11.32
N TYR A 218 2.80 -6.36 -10.74
CA TYR A 218 3.13 -4.94 -10.77
C TYR A 218 4.61 -4.75 -11.07
N PHE A 219 4.91 -3.81 -11.94
CA PHE A 219 6.27 -3.62 -12.42
C PHE A 219 6.51 -2.20 -12.91
N ARG A 220 7.78 -1.88 -13.09
CA ARG A 220 8.28 -0.61 -13.62
C ARG A 220 9.75 -0.75 -13.99
N THR A 221 10.25 0.17 -14.79
CA THR A 221 11.69 0.34 -14.98
C THR A 221 12.31 1.25 -13.92
N THR A 222 13.60 1.07 -13.66
CA THR A 222 14.41 1.96 -12.81
C THR A 222 15.25 2.92 -13.65
N PRO A 223 15.79 4.00 -13.04
CA PRO A 223 16.70 4.91 -13.74
C PRO A 223 17.96 4.24 -14.31
N ASP A 224 18.45 3.18 -13.67
CA ASP A 224 19.58 2.36 -14.13
C ASP A 224 19.15 1.22 -15.09
N HIS A 225 17.97 1.34 -15.70
CA HIS A 225 17.45 0.46 -16.75
C HIS A 225 17.21 -0.99 -16.34
N ARG A 226 16.87 -1.25 -15.07
CA ARG A 226 16.42 -2.58 -14.62
C ARG A 226 14.91 -2.69 -14.71
N MET A 227 14.41 -3.90 -14.95
CA MET A 227 13.01 -4.24 -14.71
C MET A 227 12.84 -4.59 -13.24
N LEU A 228 12.05 -3.79 -12.51
CA LEU A 228 11.54 -4.15 -11.20
C LEU A 228 10.21 -4.87 -11.37
N PHE A 229 10.16 -6.12 -10.94
CA PHE A 229 8.99 -6.96 -11.11
C PHE A 229 8.53 -7.52 -9.77
N GLY A 230 7.31 -7.14 -9.39
CA GLY A 230 6.68 -7.52 -8.16
C GLY A 230 5.43 -8.35 -8.38
N GLY A 231 5.05 -9.07 -7.34
CA GLY A 231 3.82 -9.86 -7.26
C GLY A 231 4.13 -11.30 -6.93
N ARG A 232 3.12 -12.15 -7.03
CA ARG A 232 3.02 -13.35 -6.18
C ARG A 232 2.85 -12.94 -4.70
N ILE A 233 2.00 -13.69 -4.01
CA ILE A 233 1.84 -13.54 -2.57
C ILE A 233 2.21 -14.87 -1.94
N SER A 234 3.21 -14.88 -1.05
CA SER A 234 3.48 -16.05 -0.21
C SER A 234 2.89 -15.78 1.16
N TYR A 235 2.03 -16.71 1.58
CA TYR A 235 1.41 -16.65 2.88
C TYR A 235 2.20 -17.44 3.91
N SER A 236 3.23 -18.21 3.51
CA SER A 236 4.28 -18.57 4.47
C SER A 236 5.06 -17.32 4.84
N THR A 237 5.39 -17.16 6.12
CA THR A 237 6.40 -16.18 6.59
C THR A 237 7.82 -16.52 6.14
N ALA A 238 7.96 -17.39 5.14
CA ALA A 238 9.21 -17.87 4.58
C ALA A 238 9.24 -17.59 3.08
N THR A 239 10.39 -17.09 2.62
CA THR A 239 10.69 -16.88 1.21
C THR A 239 10.60 -18.19 0.42
N PRO A 240 9.92 -18.21 -0.75
CA PRO A 240 9.88 -19.41 -1.58
C PRO A 240 11.27 -19.85 -2.04
N ARG A 241 11.59 -21.16 -1.94
CA ARG A 241 12.91 -21.71 -2.34
C ARG A 241 13.31 -21.40 -3.78
N ASN A 242 12.35 -21.29 -4.70
CA ASN A 242 12.57 -21.00 -6.13
C ASN A 242 11.99 -19.63 -6.51
N LEU A 243 12.14 -18.62 -5.64
CA LEU A 243 11.57 -17.29 -5.88
C LEU A 243 12.08 -16.68 -7.19
N GLU A 244 13.40 -16.58 -7.37
CA GLU A 244 14.04 -15.99 -8.56
C GLU A 244 13.58 -16.65 -9.85
N ALA A 245 13.78 -17.96 -9.99
CA ALA A 245 13.39 -18.71 -11.19
C ALA A 245 11.88 -18.61 -11.50
N SER A 246 11.04 -18.50 -10.48
CA SER A 246 9.61 -18.32 -10.71
C SER A 246 9.22 -16.89 -11.08
N MET A 247 9.90 -15.90 -10.52
CA MET A 247 9.67 -14.49 -10.85
C MET A 247 10.19 -14.18 -12.25
N GLN A 248 11.34 -14.73 -12.64
CA GLN A 248 11.89 -14.64 -13.99
C GLN A 248 10.93 -15.21 -15.03
N ARG A 249 10.40 -16.43 -14.82
CA ARG A 249 9.40 -17.02 -15.76
C ARG A 249 8.16 -16.15 -15.91
N ARG A 250 7.69 -15.52 -14.83
CA ARG A 250 6.51 -14.65 -14.85
C ARG A 250 6.79 -13.31 -15.53
N MET A 251 7.99 -12.77 -15.30
CA MET A 251 8.49 -11.59 -16.00
C MET A 251 8.58 -11.86 -17.50
N ALA A 252 9.18 -12.98 -17.92
CA ALA A 252 9.27 -13.40 -19.33
C ALA A 252 7.89 -13.69 -19.97
N ALA A 253 6.94 -14.24 -19.21
CA ALA A 253 5.56 -14.40 -19.68
C ALA A 253 4.83 -13.06 -19.89
N THR A 254 5.26 -12.00 -19.20
CA THR A 254 4.73 -10.64 -19.40
C THR A 254 5.47 -9.95 -20.53
N PHE A 255 6.79 -10.08 -20.57
CA PHE A 255 7.67 -9.48 -21.56
C PHE A 255 8.56 -10.58 -22.16
N PRO A 256 8.15 -11.22 -23.26
CA PRO A 256 8.94 -12.25 -23.92
C PRO A 256 10.36 -11.78 -24.29
N GLN A 257 10.53 -10.47 -24.52
CA GLN A 257 11.82 -9.82 -24.76
C GLN A 257 12.82 -9.96 -23.60
N LEU A 258 12.35 -10.33 -22.39
CA LEU A 258 13.16 -10.56 -21.19
C LEU A 258 13.47 -12.05 -20.94
N GLU A 259 13.18 -12.93 -21.90
CA GLU A 259 13.62 -14.32 -21.83
C GLU A 259 15.16 -14.39 -21.70
N GLY A 260 15.64 -15.24 -20.78
CA GLY A 260 17.08 -15.36 -20.50
C GLY A 260 17.71 -14.23 -19.68
N THR A 261 16.99 -13.13 -19.39
CA THR A 261 17.49 -12.05 -18.53
C THR A 261 17.74 -12.56 -17.11
N ARG A 262 18.92 -12.24 -16.56
CA ARG A 262 19.29 -12.63 -15.19
C ARG A 262 18.58 -11.77 -14.16
N ILE A 263 18.33 -12.36 -13.00
CA ILE A 263 17.85 -11.67 -11.80
C ILE A 263 19.05 -11.41 -10.91
N ASP A 264 19.36 -10.14 -10.67
CA ASP A 264 20.48 -9.76 -9.79
C ASP A 264 20.04 -9.71 -8.32
N TYR A 265 18.77 -9.36 -8.08
CA TYR A 265 18.24 -9.17 -6.73
C TYR A 265 16.86 -9.79 -6.59
N ALA A 266 16.63 -10.47 -5.48
CA ALA A 266 15.32 -10.92 -5.03
C ALA A 266 15.17 -10.65 -3.54
N TRP A 267 14.04 -10.05 -3.16
CA TRP A 267 13.74 -9.75 -1.76
C TRP A 267 12.25 -9.86 -1.48
N GLY A 268 11.90 -9.83 -0.21
CA GLY A 268 10.53 -9.77 0.23
C GLY A 268 10.36 -8.90 1.46
N GLY A 269 9.10 -8.67 1.81
CA GLY A 269 8.69 -7.93 2.99
C GLY A 269 7.27 -8.31 3.38
N PHE A 270 6.90 -7.94 4.60
CA PHE A 270 5.57 -8.20 5.12
C PHE A 270 4.70 -6.96 5.04
N VAL A 271 3.48 -7.15 4.56
CA VAL A 271 2.42 -6.15 4.59
C VAL A 271 1.29 -6.65 5.50
N ASP A 272 0.60 -5.73 6.16
CA ASP A 272 -0.64 -6.04 6.85
C ASP A 272 -1.80 -6.08 5.86
N ILE A 273 -2.67 -7.09 5.97
CA ILE A 273 -3.94 -7.16 5.26
C ILE A 273 -5.07 -7.16 6.28
N THR A 274 -6.07 -6.30 6.08
CA THR A 274 -7.36 -6.35 6.79
C THR A 274 -8.35 -7.21 6.01
N MET A 275 -9.38 -7.75 6.68
CA MET A 275 -10.37 -8.61 6.02
C MET A 275 -11.13 -7.92 4.87
N ASN A 276 -11.40 -6.62 5.01
CA ASN A 276 -12.07 -5.80 4.00
C ASN A 276 -11.09 -5.06 3.08
N ARG A 277 -9.78 -5.23 3.26
CA ARG A 277 -8.69 -4.54 2.54
C ARG A 277 -8.72 -3.01 2.62
N ALA A 278 -9.53 -2.44 3.51
CA ALA A 278 -9.57 -1.01 3.78
C ALA A 278 -8.56 -0.66 4.91
N PRO A 279 -8.06 0.59 4.97
CA PRO A 279 -7.20 1.05 6.06
C PRO A 279 -7.96 1.03 7.39
N ASP A 280 -7.28 0.58 8.46
CA ASP A 280 -7.82 0.52 9.81
C ASP A 280 -7.14 1.58 10.65
N PHE A 281 -7.80 2.72 10.79
CA PHE A 281 -7.36 3.87 11.57
C PHE A 281 -8.28 4.05 12.78
N GLY A 282 -7.73 4.46 13.91
CA GLY A 282 -8.57 4.72 15.08
C GLY A 282 -7.81 5.11 16.33
N ARG A 283 -8.55 5.12 17.43
CA ARG A 283 -8.03 5.30 18.78
C ARG A 283 -8.13 3.96 19.51
N LEU A 284 -7.19 3.63 20.40
CA LEU A 284 -7.26 2.35 21.09
C LEU A 284 -8.52 2.21 21.94
N SER A 285 -9.05 3.30 22.49
CA SER A 285 -10.30 3.30 23.24
C SER A 285 -11.53 2.86 22.42
N THR A 286 -11.47 2.85 21.08
CA THR A 286 -12.58 2.38 20.24
C THR A 286 -12.51 0.89 19.92
N VAL A 287 -11.41 0.22 20.31
CA VAL A 287 -11.14 -1.19 19.97
C VAL A 287 -10.71 -2.03 21.18
N VAL A 288 -10.33 -1.38 22.28
CA VAL A 288 -10.04 -1.98 23.57
C VAL A 288 -10.93 -1.30 24.61
N ASP A 289 -11.89 -2.05 25.14
CA ASP A 289 -12.72 -1.62 26.26
C ASP A 289 -12.05 -2.05 27.57
N ASP A 290 -11.38 -1.11 28.22
CA ASP A 290 -10.77 -1.33 29.54
C ASP A 290 -10.78 -0.04 30.36
N ALA A 291 -11.76 0.06 31.25
CA ALA A 291 -11.92 1.21 32.14
C ALA A 291 -10.69 1.49 33.03
N ARG A 292 -9.81 0.50 33.26
CA ARG A 292 -8.56 0.67 34.02
C ARG A 292 -7.45 1.35 33.20
N ARG A 293 -7.65 1.56 31.91
CA ARG A 293 -6.70 2.20 31.00
C ARG A 293 -7.32 3.41 30.30
N PRO A 294 -7.71 4.46 31.04
CA PRO A 294 -8.31 5.66 30.48
C PRO A 294 -7.41 6.40 29.47
N GLY A 295 -6.10 6.17 29.50
CA GLY A 295 -5.14 6.75 28.56
C GLY A 295 -5.26 6.22 27.14
N LEU A 296 -6.00 5.12 26.91
CA LEU A 296 -6.20 4.56 25.56
C LEU A 296 -6.90 5.53 24.60
N ALA A 297 -7.63 6.52 25.14
CA ALA A 297 -8.23 7.59 24.33
C ALA A 297 -7.19 8.50 23.65
N ASN A 298 -5.98 8.57 24.21
CA ASN A 298 -4.85 9.37 23.71
C ASN A 298 -3.86 8.53 22.87
N VAL A 299 -4.16 7.26 22.62
CA VAL A 299 -3.34 6.38 21.78
C VAL A 299 -4.07 6.13 20.46
N TYR A 300 -3.51 6.64 19.38
CA TYR A 300 -4.00 6.49 18.02
C TYR A 300 -3.24 5.36 17.34
N TYR A 301 -3.84 4.75 16.33
CA TYR A 301 -3.19 3.75 15.51
C TYR A 301 -3.49 3.96 14.02
N LEU A 302 -2.52 3.64 13.19
CA LEU A 302 -2.63 3.59 11.74
C LEU A 302 -2.11 2.23 11.26
N GLN A 303 -2.99 1.38 10.76
CA GLN A 303 -2.63 0.07 10.22
C GLN A 303 -3.56 -0.31 9.06
N GLY A 304 -3.39 -1.53 8.56
CA GLY A 304 -4.28 -2.12 7.57
C GLY A 304 -4.16 -1.53 6.17
N PHE A 305 -2.98 -0.99 5.83
CA PHE A 305 -2.76 -0.36 4.53
C PHE A 305 -2.90 -1.35 3.36
N SER A 306 -2.87 -2.66 3.64
CA SER A 306 -3.30 -3.70 2.70
C SER A 306 -2.53 -3.70 1.37
N GLY A 307 -1.25 -3.32 1.43
CA GLY A 307 -0.35 -3.18 0.27
C GLY A 307 -0.40 -1.82 -0.43
N HIS A 308 -1.32 -0.93 -0.07
CA HIS A 308 -1.54 0.39 -0.71
C HIS A 308 -1.05 1.56 0.15
N GLY A 309 0.12 1.42 0.76
CA GLY A 309 0.61 2.34 1.79
C GLY A 309 1.35 3.59 1.28
N LEU A 310 1.91 3.59 0.07
CA LEU A 310 2.92 4.59 -0.30
C LEU A 310 2.37 6.03 -0.31
N ALA A 311 1.25 6.27 -1.00
CA ALA A 311 0.55 7.56 -0.95
C ALA A 311 -0.25 7.73 0.34
N LEU A 312 -0.96 6.68 0.74
CA LEU A 312 -1.93 6.72 1.83
C LEU A 312 -1.28 7.03 3.19
N THR A 313 -0.05 6.58 3.46
CA THR A 313 0.65 6.87 4.73
C THR A 313 0.95 8.35 4.92
N GLY A 314 1.23 9.08 3.84
CA GLY A 314 1.42 10.54 3.89
C GLY A 314 0.16 11.27 4.30
N LEU A 315 -0.98 10.89 3.72
CA LEU A 315 -2.31 11.35 4.10
C LEU A 315 -2.66 10.95 5.54
N ALA A 316 -2.47 9.68 5.89
CA ALA A 316 -2.79 9.13 7.21
C ALA A 316 -2.05 9.90 8.31
N GLY A 317 -0.76 10.21 8.09
CA GLY A 317 0.03 11.05 8.99
C GLY A 317 -0.52 12.47 9.14
N ARG A 318 -1.06 13.07 8.07
CA ARG A 318 -1.71 14.39 8.12
C ARG A 318 -3.01 14.34 8.91
N VAL A 319 -3.93 13.45 8.56
CA VAL A 319 -5.25 13.41 9.22
C VAL A 319 -5.16 12.98 10.69
N VAL A 320 -4.22 12.10 11.05
CA VAL A 320 -4.00 11.78 12.47
C VAL A 320 -3.40 12.96 13.22
N ALA A 321 -2.48 13.72 12.60
CA ALA A 321 -1.95 14.93 13.21
C ALA A 321 -3.05 15.98 13.42
N GLU A 322 -3.93 16.20 12.45
CA GLU A 322 -5.11 17.07 12.58
C GLU A 322 -5.99 16.62 13.77
N ALA A 323 -6.30 15.32 13.86
CA ALA A 323 -7.08 14.76 14.97
C ALA A 323 -6.37 14.90 16.33
N MET A 324 -5.04 14.80 16.35
CA MET A 324 -4.22 15.06 17.54
C MET A 324 -4.18 16.55 17.91
N HIS A 325 -4.57 17.47 17.03
CA HIS A 325 -4.73 18.89 17.34
C HIS A 325 -6.19 19.32 17.56
N GLY A 326 -7.13 18.36 17.58
CA GLY A 326 -8.55 18.62 17.87
C GLY A 326 -9.45 18.70 16.63
N HIS A 327 -8.89 18.60 15.42
CA HIS A 327 -9.65 18.60 14.17
C HIS A 327 -9.80 17.16 13.66
N SER A 328 -10.74 16.40 14.23
CA SER A 328 -10.82 14.96 13.99
C SER A 328 -11.69 14.52 12.82
N GLU A 329 -12.45 15.41 12.19
CA GLU A 329 -13.48 15.07 11.20
C GLU A 329 -12.97 14.12 10.10
N ARG A 330 -11.86 14.48 9.46
CA ARG A 330 -11.24 13.68 8.38
C ARG A 330 -10.73 12.32 8.86
N PHE A 331 -10.11 12.29 10.04
CA PHE A 331 -9.64 11.05 10.66
C PHE A 331 -10.82 10.15 11.05
N ASP A 332 -11.88 10.73 11.61
CA ASP A 332 -13.06 10.02 12.05
C ASP A 332 -13.86 9.48 10.86
N THR A 333 -13.79 10.09 9.67
CA THR A 333 -14.31 9.50 8.42
C THR A 333 -13.65 8.15 8.12
N PHE A 334 -12.33 8.03 8.25
CA PHE A 334 -11.64 6.73 8.11
C PHE A 334 -11.99 5.78 9.26
N ALA A 335 -12.07 6.28 10.50
CA ALA A 335 -12.35 5.45 11.67
C ALA A 335 -13.78 4.85 11.69
N ARG A 336 -14.69 5.33 10.82
CA ARG A 336 -16.02 4.72 10.61
C ARG A 336 -15.96 3.38 9.89
N ILE A 337 -14.88 3.10 9.16
CA ILE A 337 -14.70 1.81 8.48
C ILE A 337 -14.63 0.71 9.54
N ARG A 338 -15.60 -0.22 9.51
CA ARG A 338 -15.66 -1.32 10.49
C ARG A 338 -14.76 -2.46 10.03
N HIS A 339 -13.81 -2.87 10.89
CA HIS A 339 -12.96 -4.05 10.63
C HIS A 339 -13.18 -5.12 11.68
N ARG A 340 -13.28 -6.36 11.21
CA ARG A 340 -13.40 -7.56 12.05
C ARG A 340 -12.02 -8.14 12.35
N ALA A 341 -11.90 -8.81 13.49
CA ALA A 341 -10.77 -9.68 13.75
C ALA A 341 -10.83 -10.89 12.81
N PHE A 342 -9.66 -11.40 12.42
CA PHE A 342 -9.60 -12.64 11.67
C PHE A 342 -10.05 -13.83 12.55
N PRO A 343 -10.91 -14.73 12.04
CA PRO A 343 -11.47 -15.81 12.82
C PRO A 343 -10.40 -16.82 13.27
N GLY A 344 -10.59 -17.37 14.47
CA GLY A 344 -9.77 -18.46 14.99
C GLY A 344 -8.35 -18.08 15.44
N GLY A 345 -8.13 -16.80 15.74
CA GLY A 345 -6.90 -16.32 16.38
C GLY A 345 -5.65 -16.49 15.51
N ARG A 346 -4.46 -16.44 16.11
CA ARG A 346 -3.17 -16.52 15.39
C ARG A 346 -3.01 -17.83 14.61
N LEU A 347 -3.62 -18.93 15.08
CA LEU A 347 -3.43 -20.28 14.53
C LEU A 347 -4.27 -20.55 13.27
N LEU A 348 -5.48 -19.98 13.15
CA LEU A 348 -6.39 -20.27 12.02
C LEU A 348 -6.43 -19.20 10.93
N ARG A 349 -5.76 -18.05 11.13
CA ARG A 349 -5.59 -17.01 10.10
C ARG A 349 -5.05 -17.55 8.79
N MET A 350 -4.02 -18.37 8.90
CA MET A 350 -3.28 -18.93 7.78
C MET A 350 -4.15 -19.89 6.93
N PRO A 351 -4.80 -20.91 7.51
CA PRO A 351 -5.75 -21.75 6.78
C PRO A 351 -6.92 -21.00 6.11
N ALA A 352 -7.57 -20.06 6.82
CA ALA A 352 -8.74 -19.33 6.30
C ALA A 352 -8.38 -18.51 5.03
N LEU A 353 -7.19 -17.94 5.01
CA LEU A 353 -6.68 -17.20 3.87
C LEU A 353 -6.34 -18.09 2.68
N VAL A 354 -5.68 -19.23 2.90
CA VAL A 354 -5.37 -20.18 1.82
C VAL A 354 -6.66 -20.59 1.09
N ALA A 355 -7.74 -20.82 1.84
CA ALA A 355 -9.05 -21.12 1.28
C ALA A 355 -9.64 -19.95 0.47
N GLY A 356 -9.64 -18.73 1.03
CA GLY A 356 -10.12 -17.53 0.32
C GLY A 356 -9.33 -17.23 -0.96
N MET A 357 -8.01 -17.45 -0.94
CA MET A 357 -7.13 -17.24 -2.09
C MET A 357 -7.28 -18.31 -3.15
N ALA A 358 -7.48 -19.58 -2.77
CA ALA A 358 -7.80 -20.64 -3.72
C ALA A 358 -9.09 -20.31 -4.47
N TYR A 359 -10.10 -19.80 -3.77
CA TYR A 359 -11.34 -19.31 -4.36
C TYR A 359 -11.10 -18.16 -5.35
N TYR A 360 -10.36 -17.11 -4.96
CA TYR A 360 -10.10 -15.98 -5.86
C TYR A 360 -9.18 -16.34 -7.04
N ARG A 361 -8.19 -17.23 -6.85
CA ARG A 361 -7.38 -17.74 -7.96
C ARG A 361 -8.21 -18.54 -8.95
N LEU A 362 -9.11 -19.39 -8.46
CA LEU A 362 -10.05 -20.10 -9.32
C LEU A 362 -10.92 -19.11 -10.10
N ARG A 363 -11.40 -18.05 -9.45
CA ARG A 363 -12.17 -16.99 -10.10
C ARG A 363 -11.37 -16.18 -11.12
N ASP A 364 -10.08 -15.99 -10.93
CA ASP A 364 -9.20 -15.32 -11.90
C ASP A 364 -8.91 -16.20 -13.12
N LEU A 365 -8.97 -17.53 -12.98
CA LEU A 365 -8.80 -18.50 -14.08
C LEU A 365 -10.08 -18.69 -14.92
N LEU A 366 -11.25 -18.30 -14.39
CA LEU A 366 -12.59 -18.43 -14.99
C LEU A 366 -13.12 -17.08 -15.55
#